data_AF-A0A8I5N6K0-F1
#
_entry.id   AF-A0A8I5N6K0-F1
#
_cell.length_a   1.000
_cell.length_b   1.000
_cell.length_c   1.000
_cell.angle_alpha   90.00
_cell.angle_beta   90.00
_cell.angle_gamma   90.00
#
_symmetry.space_group_name_H-M   'P 1'
#
loop_
_entity.id
_entity.type
_entity.pdbx_description
1 polymer ?
#
loop_
_entity_poly.entity_id
_entity_poly.type
_entity_poly.pdbx_seq_one_letter_code
_entity_poly.pdbx_strand_id
1 'polypeptide(L)'
;MPDRPIKWDKSYYSFTGFKDPDEDLEQVSRMETTLTWQRSWGVAHRCSQLHSLSRLAQQNLETLKKAKGCTIIFTDRSGMSAVGHVMLGTMDVHHHWTKLFERLPSYFDLQRRLMILEDQISYLLGGIQVVYIEELQPVLTLEEYYSLLDVFYNRLLKSRIPFHPRSLRGLQMILNSDRYAPSLHELGHFNIPTLCDPANLQWFILTKAQQARENMKRKEELKVIENELIQASTKKFSLEKLYKEPSISSTQMVDCCKRLLEQSLPYLHGMHLCISHFYSVMQDGDLCIPWNWKNGEAIK
;
A
#
# COMPACT_ATOMS: atom_id res chain seq x y z
N MET A 1 -16.56 8.75 1.87
CA MET A 1 -16.64 8.29 0.47
C MET A 1 -15.73 9.19 -0.34
N PRO A 2 -14.48 8.83 -0.67
CA PRO A 2 -13.65 9.69 -1.50
C PRO A 2 -13.39 9.11 -2.90
N ASP A 3 -13.17 10.03 -3.85
CA ASP A 3 -12.78 9.84 -5.26
C ASP A 3 -13.89 9.42 -6.22
N ARG A 4 -14.82 10.34 -6.52
CA ARG A 4 -15.46 10.37 -7.84
C ARG A 4 -14.76 11.39 -8.73
N PRO A 5 -14.27 11.01 -9.92
CA PRO A 5 -13.77 11.99 -10.88
C PRO A 5 -14.88 12.94 -11.29
N ILE A 6 -14.52 14.16 -11.71
CA ILE A 6 -15.44 15.14 -12.28
C ILE A 6 -16.28 14.46 -13.36
N LYS A 7 -17.59 14.35 -13.11
CA LYS A 7 -18.53 13.70 -14.02
C LYS A 7 -18.94 14.70 -15.10
N TRP A 8 -18.41 14.52 -16.30
CA TRP A 8 -18.86 15.26 -17.46
C TRP A 8 -20.27 14.81 -17.86
N ASP A 9 -21.08 15.73 -18.37
CA ASP A 9 -22.41 15.38 -18.87
C ASP A 9 -22.30 14.38 -20.02
N LYS A 10 -23.26 13.42 -20.11
CA LYS A 10 -23.24 12.37 -21.15
C LYS A 10 -23.14 12.94 -22.57
N SER A 11 -23.64 14.15 -22.79
CA SER A 11 -23.52 14.87 -24.06
C SER A 11 -22.06 15.11 -24.47
N TYR A 12 -21.14 15.35 -23.53
CA TYR A 12 -19.71 15.56 -23.80
C TYR A 12 -19.07 14.32 -24.45
N TYR A 13 -19.34 13.13 -23.91
CA TYR A 13 -18.84 11.86 -24.44
C TYR A 13 -19.43 11.56 -25.83
N SER A 14 -20.73 11.82 -26.00
CA SER A 14 -21.38 11.67 -27.31
C SER A 14 -20.86 12.63 -28.39
N PHE A 15 -20.47 13.85 -27.99
CA PHE A 15 -19.97 14.89 -28.90
C PHE A 15 -18.50 14.69 -29.28
N THR A 16 -17.67 14.26 -28.33
CA THR A 16 -16.22 14.09 -28.53
C THR A 16 -15.84 12.72 -29.08
N GLY A 17 -16.76 11.75 -29.05
CA GLY A 17 -16.50 10.36 -29.41
C GLY A 17 -15.67 9.59 -28.38
N PHE A 18 -15.30 10.23 -27.26
CA PHE A 18 -14.72 9.54 -26.10
C PHE A 18 -15.81 8.74 -25.40
N LYS A 19 -15.50 7.49 -25.01
CA LYS A 19 -16.43 6.67 -24.22
C LYS A 19 -16.43 7.10 -22.76
N ASP A 20 -17.60 7.03 -22.13
CA ASP A 20 -17.79 7.36 -20.72
C ASP A 20 -17.02 6.35 -19.84
N PRO A 21 -16.02 6.79 -19.04
CA PRO A 21 -15.27 5.89 -18.16
C PRO A 21 -16.13 5.26 -17.06
N ASP A 22 -17.28 5.85 -16.71
CA ASP A 22 -18.22 5.25 -15.74
C ASP A 22 -18.90 4.00 -16.32
N GLU A 23 -19.11 3.89 -17.64
CA GLU A 23 -19.69 2.70 -18.28
C GLU A 23 -18.71 1.51 -18.26
N ASP A 24 -17.43 1.75 -18.53
CA ASP A 24 -16.38 0.73 -18.43
C ASP A 24 -16.18 0.30 -16.97
N LEU A 25 -16.24 1.25 -16.02
CA LEU A 25 -16.19 0.96 -14.59
C LEU A 25 -17.41 0.17 -14.12
N GLU A 26 -18.62 0.45 -14.61
CA GLU A 26 -19.81 -0.37 -14.30
C GLU A 26 -19.67 -1.81 -14.83
N GLN A 27 -19.11 -1.99 -16.02
CA GLN A 27 -18.90 -3.31 -16.60
C GLN A 27 -17.90 -4.14 -15.79
N VAL A 28 -16.82 -3.53 -15.29
CA VAL A 28 -15.84 -4.21 -14.42
C VAL A 28 -16.34 -4.34 -12.98
N SER A 29 -17.10 -3.36 -12.47
CA SER A 29 -17.71 -3.37 -11.14
C SER A 29 -18.75 -4.48 -10.98
N ARG A 30 -19.44 -4.87 -12.05
CA ARG A 30 -20.34 -6.04 -12.06
C ARG A 30 -19.60 -7.37 -11.79
N MET A 31 -18.26 -7.38 -11.83
CA MET A 31 -17.43 -8.58 -11.63
C MET A 31 -16.83 -8.70 -10.21
N GLU A 32 -17.21 -7.84 -9.25
CA GLU A 32 -16.70 -7.86 -7.85
C GLU A 32 -15.16 -7.78 -7.76
N THR A 33 -14.53 -7.09 -8.70
CA THR A 33 -13.08 -6.92 -8.78
C THR A 33 -12.71 -5.49 -8.40
N THR A 34 -11.74 -5.32 -7.49
CA THR A 34 -11.25 -3.98 -7.11
C THR A 34 -10.15 -3.56 -8.08
N LEU A 35 -10.26 -2.37 -8.68
CA LEU A 35 -9.24 -1.82 -9.58
C LEU A 35 -8.41 -0.74 -8.89
N THR A 36 -7.09 -0.84 -9.01
CA THR A 36 -6.14 0.12 -8.43
C THR A 36 -4.99 0.41 -9.40
N TRP A 37 -4.23 1.46 -9.08
CA TRP A 37 -3.07 1.89 -9.85
C TRP A 37 -1.87 2.02 -8.93
N GLN A 38 -0.74 1.46 -9.33
CA GLN A 38 0.50 1.55 -8.53
C GLN A 38 1.02 2.99 -8.43
N ARG A 39 0.73 3.83 -9.44
CA ARG A 39 1.19 5.21 -9.50
C ARG A 39 0.03 6.16 -9.71
N SER A 40 0.21 7.39 -9.24
CA SER A 40 -0.67 8.52 -9.52
C SER A 40 -0.57 8.93 -10.99
N TRP A 41 -1.14 8.13 -11.88
CA TRP A 41 -1.24 8.48 -13.29
C TRP A 41 -2.37 9.48 -13.52
N GLY A 42 -2.19 10.36 -14.50
CA GLY A 42 -3.23 11.29 -14.92
C GLY A 42 -4.45 10.55 -15.48
N VAL A 43 -5.62 11.20 -15.41
CA VAL A 43 -6.93 10.63 -15.76
C VAL A 43 -6.90 9.97 -17.15
N ALA A 44 -6.34 10.65 -18.15
CA ALA A 44 -6.25 10.12 -19.52
C ALA A 44 -5.54 8.77 -19.60
N HIS A 45 -4.47 8.58 -18.83
CA HIS A 45 -3.71 7.33 -18.83
C HIS A 45 -4.48 6.20 -18.12
N ARG A 46 -5.16 6.51 -17.01
CA ARG A 46 -6.07 5.56 -16.34
C ARG A 46 -7.20 5.12 -17.26
N CYS A 47 -7.85 6.07 -17.96
CA CYS A 47 -8.90 5.76 -18.95
C CYS A 47 -8.37 4.84 -20.06
N SER A 48 -7.18 5.10 -20.59
CA SER A 48 -6.58 4.25 -21.63
C SER A 48 -6.37 2.80 -21.18
N GLN A 49 -6.05 2.58 -19.90
CA GLN A 49 -5.85 1.24 -19.35
C GLN A 49 -7.17 0.52 -19.10
N LEU A 50 -8.17 1.25 -18.61
CA LEU A 50 -9.55 0.75 -18.48
C LEU A 50 -10.12 0.35 -19.83
N HIS A 51 -9.94 1.18 -20.87
CA HIS A 51 -10.35 0.83 -22.22
C HIS A 51 -9.66 -0.42 -22.75
N SER A 52 -8.37 -0.60 -22.46
CA SER A 52 -7.65 -1.82 -22.83
C SER A 52 -8.23 -3.05 -22.14
N LEU A 53 -8.50 -2.97 -20.84
CA LEU A 53 -9.11 -4.05 -20.07
C LEU A 53 -10.56 -4.35 -20.51
N SER A 54 -11.37 -3.31 -20.77
CA SER A 54 -12.73 -3.42 -21.32
C SER A 54 -12.73 -4.14 -22.67
N ARG A 55 -11.80 -3.80 -23.56
CA ARG A 55 -11.62 -4.48 -24.84
C ARG A 55 -11.21 -5.95 -24.68
N LEU A 56 -10.38 -6.28 -23.70
CA LEU A 56 -10.08 -7.69 -23.36
C LEU A 56 -11.33 -8.42 -22.85
N ALA A 57 -12.12 -7.78 -21.99
CA ALA A 57 -13.36 -8.36 -21.46
C ALA A 57 -14.37 -8.71 -22.56
N GLN A 58 -14.48 -7.85 -23.58
CA GLN A 58 -15.35 -8.07 -24.74
C GLN A 58 -14.86 -9.24 -25.61
N GLN A 59 -13.55 -9.45 -25.71
CA GLN A 59 -12.95 -10.52 -26.50
C GLN A 59 -12.97 -11.87 -25.78
N ASN A 60 -12.76 -11.88 -24.46
CA ASN A 60 -12.62 -13.10 -23.68
C ASN A 60 -13.11 -12.95 -22.23
N LEU A 61 -14.44 -12.85 -22.08
CA LEU A 61 -15.08 -12.68 -20.78
C LEU A 61 -14.82 -13.85 -19.82
N GLU A 62 -14.77 -15.09 -20.32
CA GLU A 62 -14.55 -16.29 -19.51
C GLU A 62 -13.18 -16.28 -18.82
N THR A 63 -12.16 -15.74 -19.49
CA THR A 63 -10.84 -15.59 -18.88
C THR A 63 -10.84 -14.53 -17.80
N LEU A 64 -11.53 -13.40 -18.01
CA LEU A 64 -11.61 -12.34 -17.00
C LEU A 64 -12.43 -12.76 -15.76
N LYS A 65 -13.43 -13.64 -15.91
CA LYS A 65 -14.19 -14.22 -14.78
C LYS A 65 -13.29 -14.95 -13.79
N LYS A 66 -12.12 -15.45 -14.20
CA LYS A 66 -11.14 -16.09 -13.31
C LYS A 66 -10.53 -15.12 -12.30
N ALA A 67 -10.55 -13.82 -12.57
CA ALA A 67 -10.08 -12.75 -11.69
C ALA A 67 -11.19 -12.19 -10.78
N LYS A 68 -12.37 -12.83 -10.76
CA LYS A 68 -13.47 -12.44 -9.87
C LYS A 68 -13.01 -12.50 -8.41
N GLY A 69 -13.31 -11.45 -7.63
CA GLY A 69 -12.90 -11.32 -6.23
C GLY A 69 -11.42 -11.00 -6.00
N CYS A 70 -10.63 -10.81 -7.07
CA CYS A 70 -9.26 -10.34 -6.95
C CYS A 70 -9.20 -8.81 -6.95
N THR A 71 -8.12 -8.27 -6.39
CA THR A 71 -7.71 -6.89 -6.66
C THR A 71 -6.80 -6.89 -7.88
N ILE A 72 -7.15 -6.11 -8.90
CA ILE A 72 -6.31 -5.88 -10.07
C ILE A 72 -5.60 -4.53 -9.88
N ILE A 73 -4.29 -4.52 -10.12
CA ILE A 73 -3.47 -3.32 -10.09
C ILE A 73 -2.77 -3.13 -11.43
N PHE A 74 -2.85 -1.94 -12.01
CA PHE A 74 -2.04 -1.60 -13.19
C PHE A 74 -0.64 -1.15 -12.75
N THR A 75 0.38 -1.77 -13.35
CA THR A 75 1.79 -1.71 -12.95
C THR A 75 2.71 -1.68 -14.17
N ASP A 76 4.02 -1.58 -13.95
CA ASP A 76 5.03 -1.66 -15.01
C ASP A 76 5.26 -3.09 -15.56
N ARG A 77 4.93 -4.11 -14.77
CA ARG A 77 5.06 -5.53 -15.13
C ARG A 77 3.79 -6.33 -14.80
N SER A 78 3.50 -7.36 -15.59
CA SER A 78 2.42 -8.32 -15.30
C SER A 78 2.85 -9.44 -14.35
N GLY A 79 1.89 -9.98 -13.58
CA GLY A 79 2.12 -11.08 -12.65
C GLY A 79 1.12 -11.09 -11.49
N MET A 80 1.54 -11.62 -10.35
CA MET A 80 0.83 -11.43 -9.08
C MET A 80 1.80 -10.86 -8.06
N SER A 81 1.37 -9.86 -7.28
CA SER A 81 2.20 -9.26 -6.24
C SER A 81 2.37 -10.20 -5.05
N ALA A 82 3.34 -9.91 -4.18
CA ALA A 82 3.55 -10.65 -2.93
C ALA A 82 2.31 -10.67 -2.01
N VAL A 83 1.45 -9.64 -2.07
CA VAL A 83 0.18 -9.58 -1.31
C VAL A 83 -1.01 -10.24 -2.01
N GLY A 84 -0.83 -10.76 -3.23
CA GLY A 84 -1.88 -11.46 -3.99
C GLY A 84 -2.71 -10.58 -4.91
N HIS A 85 -2.26 -9.36 -5.23
CA HIS A 85 -2.91 -8.53 -6.24
C HIS A 85 -2.50 -8.96 -7.65
N VAL A 86 -3.45 -9.02 -8.58
CA VAL A 86 -3.19 -9.34 -9.99
C VAL A 86 -2.62 -8.11 -10.67
N MET A 87 -1.36 -8.18 -11.08
CA MET A 87 -0.62 -7.09 -11.68
C MET A 87 -0.78 -7.12 -13.21
N LEU A 88 -1.27 -6.04 -13.80
CA LEU A 88 -1.37 -5.86 -15.25
C LEU A 88 -0.35 -4.82 -15.71
N GLY A 89 0.67 -5.29 -16.43
CA GLY A 89 1.69 -4.46 -17.05
C GLY A 89 1.08 -3.53 -18.09
N THR A 90 1.27 -2.22 -17.96
CA THR A 90 0.65 -1.22 -18.85
C THR A 90 1.17 -1.23 -20.27
N MET A 91 2.34 -1.83 -20.49
CA MET A 91 2.95 -1.97 -21.82
C MET A 91 2.65 -3.33 -22.46
N ASP A 92 1.95 -4.22 -21.74
CA ASP A 92 1.68 -5.57 -22.20
C ASP A 92 0.47 -5.62 -23.15
N VAL A 93 0.53 -6.56 -24.09
CA VAL A 93 -0.58 -6.85 -24.99
C VAL A 93 -1.61 -7.75 -24.31
N HIS A 94 -2.86 -7.69 -24.77
CA HIS A 94 -3.97 -8.48 -24.22
C HIS A 94 -3.68 -9.97 -24.10
N HIS A 95 -2.94 -10.55 -25.05
CA HIS A 95 -2.57 -11.96 -25.01
C HIS A 95 -1.75 -12.32 -23.77
N HIS A 96 -0.90 -11.41 -23.30
CA HIS A 96 -0.12 -11.60 -22.09
C HIS A 96 -1.02 -11.62 -20.86
N TRP A 97 -1.98 -10.69 -20.78
CA TRP A 97 -2.98 -10.66 -19.70
C TRP A 97 -3.89 -11.90 -19.72
N THR A 98 -4.31 -12.37 -20.89
CA THR A 98 -5.10 -13.61 -21.02
C THR A 98 -4.34 -14.80 -20.43
N LYS A 99 -3.06 -14.96 -20.76
CA LYS A 99 -2.20 -16.01 -20.18
C LYS A 99 -2.04 -15.87 -18.66
N LEU A 100 -1.94 -14.64 -18.15
CA LEU A 100 -1.89 -14.39 -16.71
C LEU A 100 -3.16 -14.89 -16.02
N PHE A 101 -4.33 -14.50 -16.54
CA PHE A 101 -5.63 -14.93 -16.01
C PHE A 101 -5.83 -16.45 -16.07
N GLU A 102 -5.36 -17.10 -17.14
CA GLU A 102 -5.36 -18.56 -17.25
C GLU A 102 -4.49 -19.25 -16.19
N ARG A 103 -3.39 -18.60 -15.77
CA ARG A 103 -2.47 -19.10 -14.75
C ARG A 103 -2.89 -18.79 -13.31
N LEU A 104 -3.94 -18.01 -13.07
CA LEU A 104 -4.38 -17.64 -11.72
C LEU A 104 -4.55 -18.82 -10.74
N PRO A 105 -5.10 -19.99 -11.14
CA PRO A 105 -5.17 -21.13 -10.22
C PRO A 105 -3.81 -21.51 -9.63
N SER A 106 -2.74 -21.52 -10.46
CA SER A 106 -1.38 -21.81 -9.99
C SER A 106 -0.83 -20.74 -9.05
N TYR A 107 -1.22 -19.48 -9.24
CA TYR A 107 -0.88 -18.38 -8.35
C TYR A 107 -1.56 -18.54 -6.98
N PHE A 108 -2.84 -18.90 -6.96
CA PHE A 108 -3.55 -19.15 -5.70
C PHE A 108 -2.98 -20.37 -4.96
N ASP A 109 -2.56 -21.40 -5.68
CA ASP A 109 -1.87 -22.55 -5.08
C ASP A 109 -0.55 -22.12 -4.43
N LEU A 110 0.25 -21.29 -5.13
CA LEU A 110 1.49 -20.75 -4.59
C LEU A 110 1.24 -19.83 -3.40
N GLN A 111 0.18 -19.00 -3.42
CA GLN A 111 -0.18 -18.12 -2.31
C GLN A 111 -0.55 -18.93 -1.05
N ARG A 112 -1.25 -20.07 -1.21
CA ARG A 112 -1.51 -20.97 -0.08
C ARG A 112 -0.22 -21.56 0.50
N ARG A 113 0.74 -21.94 -0.36
CA ARG A 113 2.05 -22.44 0.08
C ARG A 113 2.88 -21.35 0.74
N LEU A 114 2.80 -20.11 0.25
CA LEU A 114 3.44 -18.94 0.84
C LEU A 114 2.98 -18.72 2.29
N MET A 115 1.68 -18.71 2.54
CA MET A 115 1.13 -18.53 3.89
C MET A 115 1.62 -19.62 4.86
N ILE A 116 1.72 -20.87 4.39
CA ILE A 116 2.28 -21.98 5.20
C ILE A 116 3.75 -21.73 5.51
N LEU A 117 4.52 -21.27 4.52
CA LEU A 117 5.95 -20.99 4.69
C LEU A 117 6.21 -19.84 5.66
N GLU A 118 5.40 -18.78 5.61
CA GLU A 118 5.44 -17.69 6.58
C GLU A 118 5.14 -18.18 8.01
N ASP A 119 4.13 -19.03 8.19
CA ASP A 119 3.79 -19.63 9.49
C ASP A 119 4.92 -20.55 10.01
N GLN A 120 5.54 -21.33 9.13
CA GLN A 120 6.68 -22.17 9.47
C GLN A 120 7.89 -21.34 9.94
N ILE A 121 8.20 -20.24 9.25
CA ILE A 121 9.26 -19.31 9.68
C ILE A 121 8.89 -18.64 11.01
N SER A 122 7.65 -18.18 11.14
CA SER A 122 7.11 -17.59 12.37
C SER A 122 7.28 -18.53 13.56
N TYR A 123 6.91 -19.80 13.40
CA TYR A 123 7.05 -20.82 14.43
C TYR A 123 8.51 -21.03 14.86
N LEU A 124 9.44 -21.14 13.90
CA LEU A 124 10.87 -21.29 14.18
C LEU A 124 11.46 -20.06 14.90
N LEU A 125 10.91 -18.88 14.63
CA LEU A 125 11.34 -17.61 15.23
C LEU A 125 10.43 -17.17 16.38
N GLY A 126 9.89 -18.11 17.16
CA GLY A 126 9.20 -17.81 18.42
C GLY A 126 7.87 -17.07 18.28
N GLY A 127 7.21 -17.20 17.13
CA GLY A 127 5.90 -16.62 16.82
C GLY A 127 5.95 -15.16 16.34
N ILE A 128 7.10 -14.70 15.82
CA ILE A 128 7.19 -13.40 15.14
C ILE A 128 6.44 -13.46 13.80
N GLN A 129 5.64 -12.44 13.49
CA GLN A 129 4.90 -12.41 12.25
C GLN A 129 5.81 -12.00 11.10
N VAL A 130 5.93 -12.84 10.08
CA VAL A 130 6.56 -12.48 8.82
C VAL A 130 5.52 -11.74 7.98
N VAL A 131 5.85 -10.53 7.53
CA VAL A 131 4.94 -9.68 6.75
C VAL A 131 5.68 -9.10 5.55
N TYR A 132 4.92 -8.78 4.52
CA TYR A 132 5.37 -7.96 3.40
C TYR A 132 4.70 -6.59 3.48
N ILE A 133 5.48 -5.52 3.44
CA ILE A 133 5.00 -4.13 3.54
C ILE A 133 5.38 -3.39 2.26
N GLU A 134 4.40 -3.14 1.39
CA GLU A 134 4.58 -2.55 0.05
C GLU A 134 5.32 -1.20 0.10
N GLU A 135 5.12 -0.39 1.13
CA GLU A 135 5.76 0.94 1.25
C GLU A 135 7.24 0.88 1.64
N LEU A 136 7.69 -0.26 2.19
CA LEU A 136 9.03 -0.41 2.76
C LEU A 136 9.92 -1.38 1.97
N GLN A 137 9.35 -2.03 0.97
CA GLN A 137 10.01 -3.07 0.20
C GLN A 137 9.82 -2.82 -1.30
N PRO A 138 10.76 -3.27 -2.15
CA PRO A 138 10.55 -3.22 -3.59
C PRO A 138 9.31 -4.04 -3.96
N VAL A 139 8.65 -3.66 -5.05
CA VAL A 139 7.50 -4.41 -5.58
C VAL A 139 7.98 -5.76 -6.08
N LEU A 140 7.63 -6.81 -5.33
CA LEU A 140 8.00 -8.20 -5.62
C LEU A 140 6.80 -8.95 -6.17
N THR A 141 7.07 -9.87 -7.10
CA THR A 141 6.06 -10.87 -7.47
C THR A 141 5.92 -11.93 -6.37
N LEU A 142 4.81 -12.66 -6.39
CA LEU A 142 4.57 -13.77 -5.47
C LEU A 142 5.70 -14.81 -5.52
N GLU A 143 6.19 -15.15 -6.71
CA GLU A 143 7.29 -16.11 -6.88
C GLU A 143 8.61 -15.60 -6.31
N GLU A 144 8.91 -14.31 -6.53
CA GLU A 144 10.13 -13.67 -5.99
C GLU A 144 10.09 -13.68 -4.45
N TYR A 145 8.97 -13.27 -3.87
CA TYR A 145 8.80 -13.26 -2.41
C TYR A 145 8.82 -14.67 -1.80
N TYR A 146 8.14 -15.64 -2.43
CA TYR A 146 8.20 -17.05 -2.02
C TYR A 146 9.63 -17.58 -2.03
N SER A 147 10.40 -17.27 -3.08
CA SER A 147 11.79 -17.71 -3.22
C SER A 147 12.69 -17.12 -2.12
N LEU A 148 12.48 -15.85 -1.75
CA LEU A 148 13.20 -15.21 -0.64
C LEU A 148 12.91 -15.91 0.69
N LEU A 149 11.65 -16.21 0.97
CA LEU A 149 11.24 -16.91 2.18
C LEU A 149 11.78 -18.34 2.21
N ASP A 150 11.75 -19.06 1.09
CA ASP A 150 12.19 -20.45 1.02
C ASP A 150 13.70 -20.56 1.28
N VAL A 151 14.50 -19.68 0.69
CA VAL A 151 15.95 -19.60 0.97
C VAL A 151 16.19 -19.31 2.45
N PHE A 152 15.46 -18.36 3.03
CA PHE A 152 15.60 -18.01 4.45
C PHE A 152 15.19 -19.16 5.37
N TYR A 153 14.04 -19.79 5.12
CA TYR A 153 13.53 -20.93 5.87
C TYR A 153 14.52 -22.10 5.88
N ASN A 154 15.05 -22.49 4.72
CA ASN A 154 16.03 -23.57 4.60
C ASN A 154 17.32 -23.27 5.39
N ARG A 155 17.74 -22.01 5.50
CA ARG A 155 18.86 -21.60 6.34
C ARG A 155 18.52 -21.70 7.83
N LEU A 156 17.34 -21.24 8.23
CA LEU A 156 16.86 -21.34 9.62
C LEU A 156 16.83 -22.80 10.08
N LEU A 157 16.24 -23.70 9.28
CA LEU A 157 16.18 -25.13 9.57
C LEU A 157 17.57 -25.74 9.80
N LYS A 158 18.54 -25.40 8.96
CA LYS A 158 19.93 -25.89 9.10
C LYS A 158 20.60 -25.37 10.36
N SER A 159 20.35 -24.11 10.71
CA SER A 159 20.99 -23.45 11.84
C SER A 159 20.43 -23.81 13.21
N ARG A 160 19.19 -24.32 13.29
CA ARG A 160 18.51 -24.73 14.53
C ARG A 160 18.53 -23.65 15.63
N ILE A 161 18.20 -22.42 15.27
CA ILE A 161 18.18 -21.30 16.22
C ILE A 161 17.17 -21.57 17.34
N PRO A 162 17.56 -21.56 18.62
CA PRO A 162 16.64 -21.83 19.71
C PRO A 162 15.84 -20.57 20.07
N PHE A 163 14.58 -20.54 19.68
CA PHE A 163 13.58 -19.63 20.22
C PHE A 163 12.53 -20.39 21.02
N HIS A 164 12.03 -19.78 22.09
CA HIS A 164 10.82 -20.27 22.73
C HIS A 164 9.64 -20.01 21.77
N PRO A 165 8.74 -20.97 21.49
CA PRO A 165 7.71 -20.86 20.43
C PRO A 165 6.74 -19.66 20.50
N ARG A 166 6.79 -18.88 21.57
CA ARG A 166 5.91 -17.71 21.80
C ARG A 166 6.63 -16.47 22.33
N SER A 167 7.96 -16.47 22.43
CA SER A 167 8.69 -15.33 23.02
C SER A 167 8.55 -14.03 22.22
N LEU A 168 8.26 -14.13 20.93
CA LEU A 168 8.25 -13.01 19.99
C LEU A 168 6.85 -12.70 19.42
N ARG A 169 5.80 -13.29 20.01
CA ARG A 169 4.42 -12.96 19.62
C ARG A 169 4.11 -11.47 19.77
N GLY A 170 3.42 -10.93 18.77
CA GLY A 170 3.06 -9.52 18.66
C GLY A 170 4.15 -8.65 18.03
N LEU A 171 5.30 -9.21 17.66
CA LEU A 171 6.32 -8.54 16.87
C LEU A 171 6.18 -8.91 15.39
N GLN A 172 6.70 -8.06 14.52
CA GLN A 172 6.65 -8.22 13.07
C GLN A 172 8.05 -8.13 12.47
N MET A 173 8.28 -8.87 11.38
CA MET A 173 9.50 -8.77 10.59
C MET A 173 9.20 -8.74 9.10
N ILE A 174 10.02 -8.00 8.36
CA ILE A 174 10.09 -8.05 6.90
C ILE A 174 11.41 -8.70 6.48
N LEU A 175 11.37 -9.47 5.39
CA LEU A 175 12.57 -10.03 4.77
C LEU A 175 13.02 -9.20 3.59
N ASN A 176 14.28 -8.76 3.61
CA ASN A 176 14.86 -8.00 2.53
C ASN A 176 15.94 -8.83 1.82
N SER A 177 15.99 -8.72 0.50
CA SER A 177 17.03 -9.32 -0.35
C SER A 177 18.41 -8.67 -0.18
N ASP A 178 18.48 -7.56 0.55
CA ASP A 178 19.69 -6.78 0.73
C ASP A 178 20.75 -7.49 1.58
N ARG A 179 22.00 -7.00 1.51
CA ARG A 179 23.14 -7.54 2.27
C ARG A 179 23.49 -6.74 3.52
N TYR A 180 22.65 -5.80 3.92
CA TYR A 180 22.88 -5.00 5.13
C TYR A 180 22.74 -5.85 6.39
N ALA A 181 23.10 -5.30 7.56
CA ALA A 181 22.86 -5.96 8.83
C ALA A 181 21.37 -5.89 9.21
N PRO A 182 20.87 -6.80 10.07
CA PRO A 182 19.56 -6.66 10.68
C PRO A 182 19.37 -5.27 11.30
N SER A 183 18.19 -4.69 11.10
CA SER A 183 17.85 -3.39 11.71
C SER A 183 16.42 -3.41 12.27
N LEU A 184 16.13 -2.47 13.15
CA LEU A 184 14.81 -2.27 13.75
C LEU A 184 14.27 -0.95 13.23
N HIS A 185 13.14 -0.99 12.53
CA HIS A 185 12.49 0.23 12.06
C HIS A 185 11.85 0.99 13.22
N GLU A 186 11.71 2.30 13.05
CA GLU A 186 11.01 3.18 14.00
C GLU A 186 9.54 2.80 14.25
N LEU A 187 8.95 2.01 13.35
CA LEU A 187 7.57 1.52 13.44
C LEU A 187 7.48 0.17 14.17
N GLY A 188 8.63 -0.36 14.62
CA GLY A 188 8.73 -1.55 15.46
C GLY A 188 8.81 -2.89 14.72
N HIS A 189 8.94 -2.89 13.39
CA HIS A 189 9.21 -4.10 12.63
C HIS A 189 10.71 -4.33 12.45
N PHE A 190 11.10 -5.60 12.45
CA PHE A 190 12.46 -6.04 12.20
C PHE A 190 12.71 -6.12 10.69
N ASN A 191 13.78 -5.50 10.21
CA ASN A 191 14.25 -5.63 8.85
C ASN A 191 15.34 -6.69 8.81
N ILE A 192 15.01 -7.87 8.30
CA ILE A 192 15.91 -9.03 8.33
C ILE A 192 16.43 -9.33 6.92
N PRO A 193 17.75 -9.27 6.71
CA PRO A 193 18.38 -9.70 5.46
C PRO A 193 18.22 -11.22 5.27
N THR A 194 17.81 -11.66 4.09
CA THR A 194 17.69 -13.10 3.74
C THR A 194 18.99 -13.86 3.99
N LEU A 195 20.14 -13.19 3.82
CA LEU A 195 21.46 -13.80 3.96
C LEU A 195 22.12 -13.58 5.33
N CYS A 196 21.39 -13.08 6.32
CA CYS A 196 21.93 -12.83 7.66
C CYS A 196 22.48 -14.10 8.32
N ASP A 197 23.56 -13.94 9.09
CA ASP A 197 24.07 -15.00 9.96
C ASP A 197 23.04 -15.35 11.05
N PRO A 198 22.72 -16.65 11.26
CA PRO A 198 21.76 -17.10 12.26
C PRO A 198 22.06 -16.68 13.71
N ALA A 199 23.33 -16.67 14.14
CA ALA A 199 23.68 -16.31 15.50
C ALA A 199 23.51 -14.80 15.73
N ASN A 200 23.94 -13.99 14.75
CA ASN A 200 23.70 -12.54 14.77
C ASN A 200 22.20 -12.21 14.75
N LEU A 201 21.43 -12.91 13.93
CA LEU A 201 19.96 -12.77 13.88
C LEU A 201 19.33 -13.00 15.25
N GLN A 202 19.69 -14.10 15.91
CA GLN A 202 19.14 -14.46 17.22
C GLN A 202 19.44 -13.38 18.26
N TRP A 203 20.71 -13.00 18.38
CA TRP A 203 21.14 -12.00 19.34
C TRP A 203 20.45 -10.65 19.09
N PHE A 204 20.36 -10.24 17.83
CA PHE A 204 19.72 -8.98 17.45
C PHE A 204 18.24 -8.94 17.85
N ILE A 205 17.47 -9.97 17.48
CA ILE A 205 16.04 -10.02 17.79
C ILE A 205 15.81 -10.01 19.30
N LEU A 206 16.53 -10.83 20.07
CA LEU A 206 16.36 -10.89 21.52
C LEU A 206 16.70 -9.56 22.20
N THR A 207 17.78 -8.90 21.77
CA THR A 207 18.23 -7.63 22.34
C THR A 207 17.29 -6.47 22.01
N LYS A 208 16.65 -6.51 20.84
CA LYS A 208 15.79 -5.43 20.34
C LYS A 208 14.29 -5.67 20.51
N ALA A 209 13.87 -6.85 20.98
CA ALA A 209 12.46 -7.22 21.14
C ALA A 209 11.66 -6.22 21.99
N GLN A 210 12.21 -5.76 23.12
CA GLN A 210 11.51 -4.81 23.98
C GLN A 210 11.34 -3.44 23.29
N GLN A 211 12.41 -2.93 22.67
CA GLN A 211 12.36 -1.70 21.89
C GLN A 211 11.35 -1.79 20.74
N ALA A 212 11.25 -2.95 20.08
CA ALA A 212 10.28 -3.18 19.03
C ALA A 212 8.83 -3.11 19.55
N ARG A 213 8.54 -3.72 20.71
CA ARG A 213 7.20 -3.62 21.35
C ARG A 213 6.86 -2.18 21.72
N GLU A 214 7.81 -1.43 22.26
CA GLU A 214 7.63 -0.02 22.61
C GLU A 214 7.36 0.84 21.37
N ASN A 215 8.12 0.64 20.29
CA ASN A 215 7.91 1.32 19.01
C ASN A 215 6.51 1.02 18.44
N MET A 216 6.08 -0.24 18.46
CA MET A 216 4.73 -0.63 17.99
C MET A 216 3.62 0.02 18.84
N LYS A 217 3.80 0.04 20.17
CA LYS A 217 2.84 0.71 21.07
C LYS A 217 2.76 2.20 20.78
N ARG A 218 3.90 2.88 20.67
CA ARG A 218 3.98 4.31 20.35
C ARG A 218 3.35 4.63 18.99
N LYS A 219 3.56 3.78 17.98
CA LYS A 219 2.93 3.90 16.66
C LYS A 219 1.41 3.87 16.77
N GLU A 220 0.86 2.96 17.56
CA GLU A 220 -0.60 2.84 17.72
C GLU A 220 -1.19 4.04 18.48
N GLU A 221 -0.53 4.47 19.56
CA GLU A 221 -0.90 5.69 20.29
C GLU A 221 -0.87 6.93 19.38
N LEU A 222 0.16 7.06 18.54
CA LEU A 222 0.25 8.17 17.59
C LEU A 222 -0.89 8.16 16.55
N LYS A 223 -1.31 6.98 16.06
CA LYS A 223 -2.46 6.89 15.13
C LYS A 223 -3.76 7.32 15.77
N VAL A 224 -3.98 6.98 17.05
CA VAL A 224 -5.17 7.42 17.78
C VAL A 224 -5.17 8.96 17.90
N ILE A 225 -4.06 9.54 18.36
CA ILE A 225 -3.89 10.99 18.49
C ILE A 225 -4.04 11.69 17.13
N GLU A 226 -3.44 11.13 16.07
CA GLU A 226 -3.55 11.65 14.71
C GLU A 226 -5.02 11.72 14.25
N ASN A 227 -5.78 10.64 14.43
CA ASN A 227 -7.18 10.58 14.04
C ASN A 227 -8.05 11.57 14.85
N GLU A 228 -7.83 11.68 16.16
CA GLU A 228 -8.52 12.64 17.01
C GLU A 228 -8.26 14.08 16.56
N LEU A 229 -7.01 14.41 16.25
CA LEU A 229 -6.63 15.75 15.79
C LEU A 229 -7.14 16.06 14.39
N ILE A 230 -7.17 15.07 13.49
CA ILE A 230 -7.80 15.21 12.18
C ILE A 230 -9.28 15.55 12.37
N GLN A 231 -10.01 14.78 13.17
CA GLN A 231 -11.43 15.02 13.42
C GLN A 231 -11.68 16.39 14.07
N ALA A 232 -10.87 16.77 15.06
CA ALA A 232 -10.95 18.08 15.71
C ALA A 232 -10.70 19.22 14.72
N SER A 233 -9.70 19.08 13.85
CA SER A 233 -9.36 20.09 12.83
C SER A 233 -10.46 20.20 11.78
N THR A 234 -10.93 19.08 11.24
CA THR A 234 -12.07 19.00 10.31
C THR A 234 -13.29 19.71 10.88
N LYS A 235 -13.62 19.44 12.15
CA LYS A 235 -14.76 20.07 12.82
C LYS A 235 -14.54 21.57 13.04
N LYS A 236 -13.36 21.97 13.54
CA LYS A 236 -13.05 23.39 13.84
C LYS A 236 -13.17 24.27 12.60
N PHE A 237 -12.65 23.80 11.47
CA PHE A 237 -12.63 24.56 10.23
C PHE A 237 -13.82 24.26 9.30
N SER A 238 -14.72 23.36 9.71
CA SER A 238 -15.82 22.86 8.87
C SER A 238 -15.33 22.37 7.51
N LEU A 239 -14.23 21.61 7.50
CA LEU A 239 -13.68 21.01 6.30
C LEU A 239 -14.62 19.89 5.83
N GLU A 240 -14.72 19.72 4.52
CA GLU A 240 -15.38 18.53 3.97
C GLU A 240 -14.46 17.30 4.07
N LYS A 241 -13.13 17.49 3.94
CA LYS A 241 -12.14 16.42 4.07
C LYS A 241 -10.80 16.96 4.59
N LEU A 242 -10.16 16.20 5.47
CA LEU A 242 -8.76 16.39 5.88
C LEU A 242 -8.03 15.06 5.83
N TYR A 243 -6.92 15.02 5.10
CA TYR A 243 -6.08 13.83 5.00
C TYR A 243 -4.63 14.22 4.73
N LYS A 244 -3.73 13.24 4.70
CA LYS A 244 -2.32 13.44 4.39
C LYS A 244 -1.89 12.59 3.20
N GLU A 245 -0.87 13.04 2.49
CA GLU A 245 -0.16 12.19 1.53
C GLU A 245 0.58 11.04 2.24
N PRO A 246 0.78 9.88 1.59
CA PRO A 246 1.50 8.75 2.18
C PRO A 246 2.93 9.05 2.64
N SER A 247 3.57 10.06 2.06
CA SER A 247 4.91 10.54 2.42
C SER A 247 4.96 11.24 3.77
N ILE A 248 3.81 11.65 4.32
CA ILE A 248 3.72 12.38 5.59
C ILE A 248 3.58 11.40 6.75
N SER A 249 4.56 11.44 7.66
CA SER A 249 4.54 10.60 8.86
C SER A 249 3.40 11.00 9.81
N SER A 250 2.97 10.08 10.67
CA SER A 250 1.96 10.37 11.70
C SER A 250 2.42 11.46 12.65
N THR A 251 3.71 11.52 12.98
CA THR A 251 4.29 12.59 13.81
C THR A 251 4.13 13.95 13.13
N GLN A 252 4.49 14.05 11.84
CA GLN A 252 4.33 15.29 11.07
C GLN A 252 2.87 15.72 10.98
N MET A 253 1.95 14.79 10.78
CA MET A 253 0.51 15.07 10.72
C MET A 253 -0.02 15.57 12.06
N VAL A 254 0.34 14.90 13.16
CA VAL A 254 -0.03 15.30 14.53
C VAL A 254 0.46 16.71 14.82
N ASP A 255 1.72 17.01 14.53
CA ASP A 255 2.30 18.33 14.78
C ASP A 255 1.66 19.40 13.89
N CYS A 256 1.36 19.08 12.63
CA CYS A 256 0.63 19.97 11.73
C CYS A 256 -0.78 20.29 12.26
N CYS A 257 -1.54 19.27 12.66
CA CYS A 257 -2.91 19.45 13.16
C CYS A 257 -2.95 20.23 14.47
N LYS A 258 -2.01 19.99 15.40
CA LYS A 258 -1.89 20.80 16.63
C LYS A 258 -1.71 22.28 16.29
N ARG A 259 -0.78 22.61 15.40
CA ARG A 259 -0.55 24.01 14.96
C ARG A 259 -1.75 24.58 14.22
N LEU A 260 -2.44 23.79 13.39
CA LEU A 260 -3.66 24.23 12.72
C LEU A 260 -4.73 24.60 13.76
N LEU A 261 -4.95 23.76 14.76
CA LEU A 261 -5.92 23.99 15.84
C LEU A 261 -5.63 25.24 16.68
N GLU A 262 -4.45 25.84 16.60
CA GLU A 262 -4.15 27.13 17.24
C GLU A 262 -4.57 28.34 16.38
N GLN A 263 -4.77 28.16 15.07
CA GLN A 263 -5.09 29.24 14.14
C GLN A 263 -6.60 29.48 13.98
N SER A 264 -6.94 30.68 13.52
CA SER A 264 -8.29 31.02 13.03
C SER A 264 -8.24 31.21 11.53
N LEU A 265 -8.84 30.28 10.78
CA LEU A 265 -8.77 30.22 9.31
C LEU A 265 -10.20 30.05 8.75
N PRO A 266 -11.05 31.10 8.83
CA PRO A 266 -12.47 31.00 8.46
C PRO A 266 -12.70 30.69 6.97
N TYR A 267 -11.71 30.99 6.13
CA TYR A 267 -11.74 30.74 4.69
C TYR A 267 -11.58 29.26 4.30
N LEU A 268 -11.30 28.37 5.26
CA LEU A 268 -11.21 26.94 4.99
C LEU A 268 -12.56 26.21 4.95
N HIS A 269 -13.67 26.92 5.23
CA HIS A 269 -15.00 26.31 5.27
C HIS A 269 -15.34 25.57 3.97
N GLY A 270 -15.77 24.31 4.10
CA GLY A 270 -16.16 23.45 2.97
C GLY A 270 -15.00 22.99 2.09
N MET A 271 -13.75 23.27 2.44
CA MET A 271 -12.60 22.85 1.63
C MET A 271 -12.19 21.39 1.91
N HIS A 272 -11.55 20.78 0.92
CA HIS A 272 -10.71 19.60 1.10
C HIS A 272 -9.27 20.04 1.35
N LEU A 273 -8.72 19.64 2.49
CA LEU A 273 -7.35 19.96 2.89
C LEU A 273 -6.49 18.70 2.88
N CYS A 274 -5.41 18.73 2.11
CA CYS A 274 -4.40 17.69 2.03
C CYS A 274 -3.10 18.18 2.69
N ILE A 275 -2.55 17.40 3.61
CA ILE A 275 -1.22 17.68 4.18
C ILE A 275 -0.17 16.97 3.33
N SER A 276 0.78 17.74 2.80
CA SER A 276 1.82 17.31 1.85
C SER A 276 3.19 17.90 2.23
N HIS A 277 4.12 17.96 1.27
CA HIS A 277 5.41 18.63 1.42
C HIS A 277 5.50 20.02 0.76
N PHE A 278 4.47 20.45 0.03
CA PHE A 278 4.49 21.68 -0.75
C PHE A 278 3.08 22.27 -0.89
N TYR A 279 3.01 23.56 -1.20
CA TYR A 279 1.73 24.18 -1.52
C TYR A 279 1.31 23.83 -2.94
N SER A 280 0.10 23.33 -3.10
CA SER A 280 -0.51 23.12 -4.42
C SER A 280 -2.02 23.10 -4.33
N VAL A 281 -2.69 23.27 -5.46
CA VAL A 281 -4.12 22.97 -5.61
C VAL A 281 -4.22 21.87 -6.65
N MET A 282 -4.80 20.74 -6.27
CA MET A 282 -4.97 19.58 -7.14
C MET A 282 -6.11 19.82 -8.14
N GLN A 283 -6.13 19.06 -9.24
CA GLN A 283 -7.12 19.23 -10.32
C GLN A 283 -8.56 18.95 -9.86
N ASP A 284 -8.72 18.16 -8.81
CA ASP A 284 -9.97 17.83 -8.13
C ASP A 284 -10.37 18.87 -7.06
N GLY A 285 -9.57 19.91 -6.86
CA GLY A 285 -9.87 21.03 -5.97
C GLY A 285 -9.29 20.91 -4.57
N ASP A 286 -8.54 19.84 -4.27
CA ASP A 286 -7.93 19.64 -2.96
C ASP A 286 -6.78 20.65 -2.75
N LEU A 287 -6.84 21.41 -1.65
CA LEU A 287 -5.79 22.33 -1.25
C LEU A 287 -4.70 21.56 -0.50
N CYS A 288 -3.51 21.49 -1.06
CA CYS A 288 -2.35 20.90 -0.39
C CYS A 288 -1.54 21.97 0.34
N ILE A 289 -1.22 21.71 1.60
CA ILE A 289 -0.30 22.54 2.40
C ILE A 289 0.84 21.67 2.95
N PRO A 290 2.08 22.20 3.03
CA PRO A 290 3.19 21.48 3.60
C PRO A 290 2.97 21.25 5.09
N TRP A 291 3.25 20.05 5.62
CA TRP A 291 3.09 19.72 7.06
C TRP A 291 3.81 20.69 8.01
N ASN A 292 4.83 21.41 7.53
CA ASN A 292 5.63 22.41 8.23
C ASN A 292 5.37 23.84 7.74
N TRP A 293 4.17 24.13 7.22
CA TRP A 293 3.72 25.45 6.81
C TRP A 293 4.05 26.53 7.86
N LYS A 294 4.48 27.70 7.41
CA LYS A 294 4.81 28.85 8.27
C LYS A 294 3.67 29.87 8.23
N ASN A 295 3.33 30.45 9.37
CA ASN A 295 2.58 31.71 9.40
C ASN A 295 3.42 32.78 8.70
N GLY A 296 2.80 33.60 7.86
CA GLY A 296 3.44 34.51 6.89
C GLY A 296 4.37 35.61 7.43
N GLU A 297 5.08 35.42 8.54
CA GLU A 297 6.10 36.36 9.03
C GLU A 297 7.47 36.21 8.33
N ALA A 298 7.61 35.27 7.40
CA ALA A 298 8.82 35.09 6.60
C ALA A 298 8.62 35.54 5.14
N ILE A 299 8.12 36.74 4.94
CA ILE A 299 8.38 37.53 3.74
C ILE A 299 8.83 38.92 4.21
N LYS A 300 10.14 39.07 4.38
CA LYS A 300 10.85 40.35 4.31
C LYS A 300 11.94 40.20 3.26
#